data_AF-A0A4Q6B8B6-F1
#
_entry.id   AF-A0A4Q6B8B6-F1
#
_cell.length_a   1.000
_cell.length_b   1.000
_cell.length_c   1.000
_cell.angle_alpha   90.00
_cell.angle_beta   90.00
_cell.angle_gamma   90.00
#
_symmetry.space_group_name_H-M   'P 1'
#
loop_
_entity.id
_entity.type
_entity.pdbx_description
1 polymer ?
#
loop_
_entity_poly.entity_id
_entity_poly.type
_entity_poly.pdbx_seq_one_letter_code
_entity_poly.pdbx_strand_id
1 'polypeptide(L)'
;RWFVTQEIGGEAGFDDLVAWTQVGFADRPKLEMARNYWDEMGRGHAKGMHGPMLQDAATELQVQADPRTTVWQALALSNLMAGLAYNRHYAFHSVGALGVVEMTAPGRVSMVNEGMRRLGVSALGRRYFQVHAALDVKHSEEWNREVLRPLVEADPSCARALAAGALLRLQAGQRCFARYRQHLGVSS
;
A
#
# COMPACT_ATOMS: atom_id res chain seq x y z
N ARG A 1 -11.00 -15.76 -4.83
CA ARG A 1 -11.27 -14.97 -6.05
C ARG A 1 -11.90 -13.62 -5.71
N TRP A 2 -13.14 -13.55 -5.21
CA TRP A 2 -13.79 -12.26 -4.87
C TRP A 2 -12.91 -11.31 -4.05
N PHE A 3 -12.32 -11.78 -2.94
CA PHE A 3 -11.40 -11.00 -2.11
C PHE A 3 -10.25 -10.37 -2.91
N VAL A 4 -9.58 -11.15 -3.76
CA VAL A 4 -8.46 -10.68 -4.58
C VAL A 4 -8.92 -9.67 -5.64
N THR A 5 -10.11 -9.86 -6.22
CA THR A 5 -10.71 -8.86 -7.10
C THR A 5 -10.89 -7.50 -6.40
N GLN A 6 -11.31 -7.51 -5.14
CA GLN A 6 -11.49 -6.28 -4.35
C GLN A 6 -10.15 -5.64 -3.97
N GLU A 7 -9.14 -6.45 -3.65
CA GLU A 7 -7.78 -5.95 -3.35
C GLU A 7 -7.16 -5.28 -4.58
N ILE A 8 -7.22 -5.93 -5.75
CA ILE A 8 -6.73 -5.34 -7.00
C ILE A 8 -7.52 -4.08 -7.37
N GLY A 9 -8.84 -4.11 -7.22
CA GLY A 9 -9.69 -2.95 -7.51
C GLY A 9 -9.55 -1.80 -6.50
N GLY A 10 -8.98 -2.07 -5.33
CA GLY A 10 -8.64 -1.10 -4.31
C GLY A 10 -7.17 -0.66 -4.31
N GLU A 11 -6.34 -1.26 -5.16
CA GLU A 11 -4.94 -0.88 -5.30
C GLU A 11 -4.88 0.51 -5.94
N ALA A 12 -4.08 1.40 -5.35
CA ALA A 12 -3.96 2.78 -5.77
C ALA A 12 -2.63 3.05 -6.50
N GLY A 13 -1.77 2.04 -6.63
CA GLY A 13 -0.44 2.15 -7.23
C GLY A 13 0.52 2.77 -6.23
N PHE A 14 1.03 1.98 -5.28
CA PHE A 14 1.91 2.49 -4.24
C PHE A 14 3.14 3.24 -4.78
N ASP A 15 3.75 2.72 -5.85
CA ASP A 15 4.85 3.35 -6.57
C ASP A 15 4.49 4.76 -7.08
N ASP A 16 3.34 4.90 -7.76
CA ASP A 16 2.85 6.19 -8.24
C ASP A 16 2.59 7.16 -7.08
N LEU A 17 1.97 6.69 -5.99
CA LEU A 17 1.68 7.53 -4.83
C LEU A 17 2.96 8.07 -4.17
N VAL A 18 4.00 7.24 -4.05
CA VAL A 18 5.31 7.67 -3.53
C VAL A 18 5.99 8.62 -4.51
N ALA A 19 5.89 8.38 -5.82
CA ALA A 19 6.43 9.27 -6.87
C ALA A 19 5.86 10.69 -6.79
N TRP A 20 4.54 10.83 -6.58
CA TRP A 20 3.91 12.14 -6.39
C TRP A 20 4.24 12.76 -5.04
N THR A 21 4.20 11.97 -3.97
CA THR A 21 4.37 12.48 -2.60
C THR A 21 5.74 13.09 -2.38
N GLN A 22 6.80 12.49 -2.91
CA GLN A 22 8.19 12.91 -2.63
C GLN A 22 8.57 14.30 -3.19
N VAL A 23 7.75 14.89 -4.06
CA VAL A 23 8.06 16.15 -4.74
C VAL A 23 8.21 17.29 -3.72
N GLY A 24 9.37 17.96 -3.73
CA GLY A 24 9.66 19.13 -2.90
C GLY A 24 9.92 18.83 -1.42
N PHE A 25 10.11 17.57 -1.03
CA PHE A 25 10.62 17.24 0.30
C PHE A 25 12.14 17.46 0.40
N ALA A 26 12.62 17.67 1.63
CA ALA A 26 14.05 17.82 1.93
C ALA A 26 14.84 16.53 1.65
N ASP A 27 16.15 16.67 1.45
CA ASP A 27 17.02 15.62 0.92
C ASP A 27 16.87 14.27 1.62
N ARG A 28 16.92 14.22 2.95
CA ARG A 28 16.90 12.94 3.69
C ARG A 28 15.57 12.16 3.53
N PRO A 29 14.39 12.73 3.87
CA PRO A 29 13.12 12.08 3.58
C PRO A 29 12.92 11.76 2.09
N LYS A 30 13.36 12.65 1.21
CA LYS A 30 13.21 12.48 -0.24
C LYS A 30 14.05 11.31 -0.77
N LEU A 31 15.28 11.15 -0.30
CA LEU A 31 16.15 10.04 -0.68
C LEU A 31 15.58 8.70 -0.23
N GLU A 32 14.93 8.64 0.94
CA GLU A 32 14.25 7.42 1.38
C GLU A 32 13.05 7.10 0.49
N MET A 33 12.16 8.08 0.25
CA MET A 33 11.02 7.90 -0.66
C MET A 33 11.46 7.48 -2.07
N ALA A 34 12.57 8.03 -2.57
CA ALA A 34 13.14 7.63 -3.85
C ALA A 34 13.68 6.19 -3.84
N ARG A 35 14.30 5.74 -2.74
CA ARG A 35 14.76 4.35 -2.60
C ARG A 35 13.59 3.38 -2.57
N ASN A 36 12.56 3.70 -1.79
CA ASN A 36 11.35 2.90 -1.71
C ASN A 36 10.67 2.79 -3.09
N TYR A 37 10.48 3.92 -3.79
CA TYR A 37 10.00 3.92 -5.18
C TYR A 37 10.88 3.05 -6.10
N TRP A 38 12.21 3.14 -5.98
CA TRP A 38 13.13 2.34 -6.79
C TRP A 38 13.01 0.83 -6.54
N ASP A 39 12.76 0.43 -5.30
CA ASP A 39 12.48 -0.97 -4.95
C ASP A 39 11.15 -1.43 -5.55
N GLU A 40 10.08 -0.63 -5.45
CA GLU A 40 8.77 -0.92 -6.08
C GLU A 40 8.86 -1.08 -7.61
N MET A 41 9.73 -0.28 -8.24
CA MET A 41 10.04 -0.35 -9.67
C MET A 41 10.97 -1.52 -10.04
N GLY A 42 11.18 -2.47 -9.13
CA GLY A 42 12.00 -3.66 -9.38
C GLY A 42 13.46 -3.33 -9.65
N ARG A 43 13.92 -2.17 -9.17
CA ARG A 43 15.24 -1.61 -9.47
C ARG A 43 15.52 -1.57 -10.98
N GLY A 44 14.53 -1.16 -11.76
CA GLY A 44 14.61 -1.03 -13.22
C GLY A 44 14.43 -2.34 -13.98
N HIS A 45 14.18 -3.45 -13.30
CA HIS A 45 13.88 -4.74 -13.92
C HIS A 45 12.37 -4.96 -13.92
N ALA A 46 11.75 -4.98 -15.12
CA ALA A 46 10.29 -5.14 -15.25
C ALA A 46 9.73 -6.39 -14.54
N LYS A 47 10.48 -7.51 -14.55
CA LYS A 47 10.11 -8.75 -13.82
C LYS A 47 10.20 -8.63 -12.30
N GLY A 48 10.80 -7.56 -11.80
CA GLY A 48 10.93 -7.19 -10.40
C GLY A 48 9.93 -6.11 -9.97
N MET A 49 9.20 -5.49 -10.90
CA MET A 49 8.21 -4.47 -10.54
C MET A 49 7.01 -5.10 -9.84
N HIS A 50 6.53 -4.44 -8.79
CA HIS A 50 5.48 -4.98 -7.95
C HIS A 50 4.10 -4.99 -8.64
N GLY A 51 3.78 -3.95 -9.42
CA GLY A 51 2.53 -3.89 -10.21
C GLY A 51 2.32 -5.12 -11.13
N PRO A 52 3.29 -5.46 -12.00
CA PRO A 52 3.24 -6.69 -12.79
C PRO A 52 3.10 -7.98 -11.96
N MET A 53 3.72 -8.08 -10.78
CA MET A 53 3.54 -9.26 -9.92
C MET A 53 2.10 -9.39 -9.40
N LEU A 54 1.41 -8.28 -9.13
CA LEU A 54 0.00 -8.31 -8.77
C LEU A 54 -0.87 -8.75 -9.96
N GLN A 55 -0.49 -8.36 -11.19
CA GLN A 55 -1.14 -8.82 -12.42
C GLN A 55 -0.95 -10.32 -12.66
N ASP A 56 0.20 -10.91 -12.28
CA ASP A 56 0.41 -12.36 -12.31
C ASP A 56 -0.61 -13.08 -11.40
N ALA A 57 -0.84 -12.55 -10.19
CA ALA A 57 -1.87 -13.06 -9.28
C ALA A 57 -3.28 -12.97 -9.88
N ALA A 58 -3.60 -11.84 -10.52
CA ALA A 58 -4.88 -11.61 -11.18
C ALA A 58 -5.12 -12.62 -12.31
N THR A 59 -4.10 -12.83 -13.15
CA THR A 59 -4.12 -13.71 -14.31
C THR A 59 -4.33 -15.17 -13.88
N GLU A 60 -3.56 -15.65 -12.90
CA GLU A 60 -3.66 -17.02 -12.42
C GLU A 60 -5.03 -17.30 -11.77
N LEU A 61 -5.55 -16.35 -10.99
CA LEU A 61 -6.85 -16.48 -10.35
C LEU A 61 -8.02 -16.20 -11.30
N GLN A 62 -7.75 -15.79 -12.53
CA GLN A 62 -8.73 -15.39 -13.55
C GLN A 62 -9.68 -14.33 -13.02
N VAL A 63 -9.13 -13.30 -12.37
CA VAL A 63 -9.89 -12.16 -11.84
C VAL A 63 -9.50 -10.88 -12.57
N GLN A 64 -10.48 -10.01 -12.74
CA GLN A 64 -10.27 -8.68 -13.30
C GLN A 64 -11.01 -7.68 -12.42
N ALA A 65 -10.34 -6.61 -12.01
CA ALA A 65 -10.97 -5.51 -11.29
C ALA A 65 -11.84 -4.68 -12.25
N ASP A 66 -13.02 -4.30 -11.78
CA ASP A 66 -13.93 -3.37 -12.46
C ASP A 66 -14.50 -2.43 -11.40
N PRO A 67 -14.22 -1.12 -11.47
CA PRO A 67 -14.72 -0.14 -10.50
C PRO A 67 -16.24 -0.19 -10.28
N ARG A 68 -17.02 -0.66 -11.25
CA ARG A 68 -18.49 -0.81 -11.12
C ARG A 68 -18.89 -1.96 -10.18
N THR A 69 -17.99 -2.91 -9.95
CA THR A 69 -18.21 -4.11 -9.12
C THR A 69 -17.33 -4.14 -7.87
N THR A 70 -16.28 -3.33 -7.84
CA THR A 70 -15.46 -3.10 -6.65
C THR A 70 -16.31 -2.45 -5.56
N VAL A 71 -16.21 -2.95 -4.33
CA VAL A 71 -16.93 -2.38 -3.18
C VAL A 71 -16.47 -0.95 -2.95
N TRP A 72 -17.43 -0.06 -2.67
CA TRP A 72 -17.16 1.37 -2.52
C TRP A 72 -16.11 1.67 -1.45
N GLN A 73 -15.97 0.83 -0.41
CA GLN A 73 -14.96 1.01 0.63
C GLN A 73 -13.53 0.93 0.05
N ALA A 74 -13.29 -0.03 -0.85
CA ALA A 74 -11.99 -0.19 -1.50
C ALA A 74 -11.72 1.00 -2.42
N LEU A 75 -12.70 1.41 -3.24
CA LEU A 75 -12.60 2.60 -4.08
C LEU A 75 -12.36 3.88 -3.26
N ALA A 76 -13.05 4.03 -2.12
CA ALA A 76 -12.89 5.17 -1.24
C ALA A 76 -11.49 5.22 -0.61
N LEU A 77 -10.92 4.06 -0.26
CA LEU A 77 -9.54 3.96 0.19
C LEU A 77 -8.57 4.40 -0.92
N SER A 78 -8.72 3.90 -2.15
CA SER A 78 -7.85 4.28 -3.26
C SER A 78 -7.94 5.77 -3.59
N ASN A 79 -9.17 6.30 -3.65
CA ASN A 79 -9.43 7.71 -3.91
C ASN A 79 -8.88 8.62 -2.82
N LEU A 80 -8.96 8.20 -1.56
CA LEU A 80 -8.32 8.91 -0.45
C LEU A 80 -6.81 8.98 -0.66
N MET A 81 -6.15 7.83 -0.91
CA MET A 81 -4.70 7.79 -1.11
C MET A 81 -4.25 8.67 -2.28
N ALA A 82 -4.91 8.52 -3.44
CA ALA A 82 -4.67 9.33 -4.61
C ALA A 82 -4.87 10.83 -4.35
N GLY A 83 -5.97 11.20 -3.67
CA GLY A 83 -6.27 12.60 -3.33
C GLY A 83 -5.23 13.24 -2.40
N LEU A 84 -4.67 12.47 -1.45
CA LEU A 84 -3.60 12.94 -0.59
C LEU A 84 -2.27 13.10 -1.36
N ALA A 85 -1.95 12.17 -2.26
CA ALA A 85 -0.68 12.17 -2.99
C ALA A 85 -0.63 13.24 -4.11
N TYR A 86 -1.71 13.40 -4.90
CA TYR A 86 -1.74 14.33 -6.03
C TYR A 86 -1.84 15.80 -5.63
N ASN A 87 -2.33 16.09 -4.42
CA ASN A 87 -2.47 17.46 -3.96
C ASN A 87 -1.38 17.81 -2.95
N ARG A 88 -0.46 18.69 -3.36
CA ARG A 88 0.71 19.09 -2.57
C ARG A 88 0.36 19.71 -1.21
N HIS A 89 -0.84 20.28 -1.07
CA HIS A 89 -1.36 20.77 0.21
C HIS A 89 -1.46 19.65 1.26
N TYR A 90 -1.70 18.41 0.83
CA TYR A 90 -1.83 17.23 1.69
C TYR A 90 -0.55 16.38 1.75
N ALA A 91 0.61 16.89 1.31
CA ALA A 91 1.85 16.10 1.24
C ALA A 91 2.21 15.39 2.56
N PHE A 92 2.11 16.08 3.71
CA PHE A 92 2.36 15.45 5.01
C PHE A 92 1.29 14.41 5.40
N HIS A 93 0.04 14.61 5.00
CA HIS A 93 -0.98 13.58 5.17
C HIS A 93 -0.67 12.35 4.31
N SER A 94 -0.22 12.57 3.07
CA SER A 94 0.21 11.48 2.19
C SER A 94 1.37 10.67 2.79
N VAL A 95 2.40 11.34 3.33
CA VAL A 95 3.53 10.68 4.00
C VAL A 95 3.06 9.81 5.17
N GLY A 96 2.15 10.33 5.99
CA GLY A 96 1.58 9.56 7.11
C GLY A 96 0.75 8.37 6.65
N ALA A 97 -0.06 8.56 5.61
CA ALA A 97 -0.89 7.51 5.02
C ALA A 97 -0.05 6.38 4.41
N LEU A 98 1.00 6.72 3.65
CA LEU A 98 1.94 5.76 3.06
C LEU A 98 2.73 5.01 4.13
N GLY A 99 3.23 5.71 5.16
CA GLY A 99 3.97 5.06 6.25
C GLY A 99 3.15 4.01 7.01
N VAL A 100 1.83 4.19 7.11
CA VAL A 100 0.95 3.19 7.73
C VAL A 100 0.66 2.00 6.82
N VAL A 101 0.75 2.17 5.49
CA VAL A 101 0.68 1.04 4.54
C VAL A 101 1.85 0.11 4.82
N GLU A 102 3.07 0.64 4.79
CA GLU A 102 4.32 -0.09 5.05
C GLU A 102 4.30 -0.80 6.41
N MET A 103 3.81 -0.13 7.45
CA MET A 103 3.73 -0.71 8.80
C MET A 103 2.70 -1.84 8.92
N THR A 104 1.61 -1.80 8.15
CA THR A 104 0.48 -2.74 8.33
C THR A 104 0.40 -3.83 7.26
N ALA A 105 1.10 -3.67 6.14
CA ALA A 105 1.12 -4.64 5.05
C ALA A 105 1.77 -6.00 5.41
N PRO A 106 2.98 -6.09 6.01
CA PRO A 106 3.74 -7.35 6.05
C PRO A 106 3.00 -8.49 6.76
N GLY A 107 2.35 -8.22 7.89
CA GLY A 107 1.59 -9.25 8.62
C GLY A 107 0.39 -9.78 7.81
N ARG A 108 -0.30 -8.91 7.10
CA ARG A 108 -1.49 -9.26 6.32
C ARG A 108 -1.13 -10.00 5.03
N VAL A 109 -0.16 -9.50 4.26
CA VAL A 109 0.25 -10.11 2.99
C VAL A 109 0.85 -11.50 3.22
N SER A 110 1.52 -11.73 4.35
CA SER A 110 1.96 -13.06 4.78
C SER A 110 0.78 -14.03 4.93
N MET A 111 -0.29 -13.62 5.62
CA MET A 111 -1.50 -14.45 5.76
C MET A 111 -2.18 -14.73 4.41
N VAL A 112 -2.21 -13.75 3.50
CA VAL A 112 -2.76 -13.92 2.14
C VAL A 112 -1.93 -14.91 1.33
N ASN A 113 -0.60 -14.78 1.34
CA ASN A 113 0.31 -15.72 0.67
C ASN A 113 0.09 -17.16 1.18
N GLU A 114 0.02 -17.36 2.49
CA GLU A 114 -0.23 -18.68 3.07
C GLU A 114 -1.61 -19.23 2.71
N GLY A 115 -2.64 -18.37 2.69
CA GLY A 115 -3.98 -18.74 2.23
C GLY A 115 -3.98 -19.19 0.77
N MET A 116 -3.36 -18.42 -0.12
CA MET A 116 -3.24 -18.77 -1.53
C MET A 116 -2.44 -20.05 -1.73
N ARG A 117 -1.38 -20.28 -0.95
CA ARG A 117 -0.57 -21.50 -1.00
C ARG A 117 -1.40 -22.74 -0.65
N ARG A 118 -2.23 -22.66 0.41
CA ARG A 118 -3.17 -23.74 0.78
C ARG A 118 -4.20 -24.03 -0.31
N LEU A 119 -4.57 -23.02 -1.09
CA LEU A 119 -5.52 -23.14 -2.20
C LEU A 119 -4.86 -23.58 -3.53
N GLY A 120 -3.57 -23.92 -3.52
CA GLY A 120 -2.86 -24.43 -4.69
C GLY A 120 -2.44 -23.37 -5.71
N VAL A 121 -2.47 -22.08 -5.35
CA VAL A 121 -1.93 -21.01 -6.21
C VAL A 121 -0.41 -21.19 -6.33
N SER A 122 0.12 -21.04 -7.53
CA SER A 122 1.53 -21.21 -7.86
C SER A 122 2.42 -20.19 -7.14
N ALA A 123 3.73 -20.43 -7.15
CA ALA A 123 4.68 -19.45 -6.62
C ALA A 123 4.64 -18.13 -7.42
N LEU A 124 4.34 -18.18 -8.72
CA LEU A 124 4.25 -17.00 -9.57
C LEU A 124 3.04 -16.14 -9.17
N GLY A 125 1.84 -16.71 -9.10
CA GLY A 125 0.62 -15.98 -8.73
C GLY A 125 0.56 -15.51 -7.27
N ARG A 126 1.51 -15.94 -6.43
CA ARG A 126 1.65 -15.45 -5.04
C ARG A 126 2.86 -14.55 -4.84
N ARG A 127 3.67 -14.33 -5.88
CA ARG A 127 4.97 -13.65 -5.76
C ARG A 127 4.86 -12.26 -5.15
N TYR A 128 3.84 -11.50 -5.55
CA TYR A 128 3.53 -10.19 -4.96
C TYR A 128 3.44 -10.26 -3.43
N PHE A 129 2.56 -11.11 -2.90
CA PHE A 129 2.35 -11.25 -1.46
C PHE A 129 3.57 -11.83 -0.73
N GLN A 130 4.33 -12.71 -1.39
CA GLN A 130 5.54 -13.30 -0.82
C GLN A 130 6.66 -12.27 -0.63
N VAL A 131 6.86 -11.37 -1.60
CA VAL A 131 7.91 -10.33 -1.52
C VAL A 131 7.58 -9.32 -0.42
N HIS A 132 6.35 -8.82 -0.39
CA HIS A 132 5.90 -7.81 0.58
C HIS A 132 5.88 -8.34 2.03
N ALA A 133 5.80 -9.65 2.24
CA ALA A 133 5.84 -10.22 3.59
C ALA A 133 7.17 -9.98 4.32
N ALA A 134 8.27 -9.81 3.57
CA ALA A 134 9.61 -9.58 4.13
C ALA A 134 10.13 -8.16 3.88
N LEU A 135 9.86 -7.60 2.69
CA LEU A 135 10.39 -6.30 2.27
C LEU A 135 9.83 -5.15 3.12
N ASP A 136 8.51 -5.15 3.34
CA ASP A 136 7.79 -4.05 3.98
C ASP A 136 8.19 -3.85 5.45
N VAL A 137 8.73 -4.86 6.13
CA VAL A 137 9.27 -4.72 7.50
C VAL A 137 10.41 -3.71 7.50
N LYS A 138 11.34 -3.87 6.56
CA LYS A 138 12.48 -2.98 6.41
C LYS A 138 12.02 -1.59 5.95
N HIS A 139 11.11 -1.53 4.97
CA HIS A 139 10.56 -0.25 4.53
C HIS A 139 9.86 0.50 5.66
N SER A 140 9.13 -0.19 6.54
CA SER A 140 8.53 0.43 7.72
C SER A 140 9.57 1.03 8.67
N GLU A 141 10.64 0.30 8.98
CA GLU A 141 11.73 0.79 9.83
C GLU A 141 12.44 2.00 9.22
N GLU A 142 12.72 1.95 7.92
CA GLU A 142 13.37 3.01 7.15
C GLU A 142 12.47 4.24 7.03
N TRP A 143 11.17 4.07 6.77
CA TRP A 143 10.21 5.16 6.73
C TRP A 143 10.13 5.90 8.06
N ASN A 144 10.11 5.17 9.18
CA ASN A 144 10.13 5.80 10.51
C ASN A 144 11.43 6.58 10.77
N ARG A 145 12.58 6.00 10.41
CA ARG A 145 13.91 6.55 10.73
C ARG A 145 14.35 7.68 9.80
N GLU A 146 14.04 7.58 8.52
CA GLU A 146 14.55 8.46 7.46
C GLU A 146 13.49 9.44 6.94
N VAL A 147 12.20 9.15 7.12
CA VAL A 147 11.10 10.05 6.70
C VAL A 147 10.43 10.70 7.90
N LEU A 148 9.74 9.94 8.76
CA LEU A 148 8.89 10.52 9.81
C LEU A 148 9.68 11.28 10.87
N ARG A 149 10.72 10.65 11.43
CA ARG A 149 11.55 11.28 12.47
C ARG A 149 12.21 12.58 11.99
N PRO A 150 12.92 12.61 10.84
CA PRO A 150 13.56 13.85 10.38
C PRO A 150 12.57 14.96 10.03
N LEU A 151 11.38 14.63 9.51
CA LEU A 151 10.36 15.64 9.24
C LEU A 151 9.85 16.29 10.53
N VAL A 152 9.57 15.51 11.57
CA VAL A 152 9.09 16.04 12.86
C VAL A 152 10.19 16.77 13.62
N GLU A 153 11.44 16.30 13.55
CA GLU A 153 12.60 16.99 14.14
C GLU A 153 12.84 18.36 13.49
N ALA A 154 12.67 18.47 12.17
CA ALA A 154 12.85 19.72 11.43
C ALA A 154 11.68 20.69 11.63
N ASP A 155 10.44 20.19 11.65
CA ASP A 155 9.24 20.98 11.87
C ASP A 155 8.17 20.18 12.64
N PRO A 156 8.07 20.36 13.97
CA PRO A 156 7.06 19.67 14.77
C PRO A 156 5.61 19.97 14.38
N SER A 157 5.34 21.06 13.67
CA SER A 157 3.98 21.43 13.26
C SER A 157 3.38 20.44 12.25
N CYS A 158 4.22 19.73 11.49
CA CYS A 158 3.77 18.72 10.52
C CYS A 158 3.25 17.42 11.17
N ALA A 159 3.56 17.18 12.46
CA ALA A 159 3.23 15.94 13.16
C ALA A 159 1.71 15.65 13.17
N ARG A 160 0.88 16.68 13.30
CA ARG A 160 -0.59 16.52 13.27
C ARG A 160 -1.07 16.06 11.90
N ALA A 161 -0.52 16.60 10.81
CA ALA A 161 -0.89 16.21 9.45
C ALA A 161 -0.44 14.77 9.12
N LEU A 162 0.78 14.40 9.55
CA LEU A 162 1.29 13.03 9.44
C LEU A 162 0.37 12.04 10.17
N ALA A 163 0.05 12.31 11.44
CA ALA A 163 -0.83 11.45 12.22
C ALA A 163 -2.25 11.39 11.63
N ALA A 164 -2.79 12.51 11.16
CA ALA A 164 -4.11 12.55 10.53
C ALA A 164 -4.16 11.70 9.25
N GLY A 165 -3.14 11.80 8.39
CA GLY A 165 -3.03 10.95 7.20
C GLY A 165 -2.98 9.46 7.51
N ALA A 166 -2.17 9.06 8.50
CA ALA A 166 -2.09 7.68 8.97
C ALA A 166 -3.46 7.18 9.49
N LEU A 167 -4.14 7.97 10.31
CA LEU A 167 -5.46 7.64 10.84
C LEU A 167 -6.52 7.52 9.74
N LEU A 168 -6.54 8.43 8.77
CA LEU A 168 -7.46 8.39 7.64
C LEU A 168 -7.30 7.09 6.85
N ARG A 169 -6.06 6.69 6.53
CA ARG A 169 -5.79 5.40 5.89
C ARG A 169 -6.29 4.27 6.77
N LEU A 170 -5.89 4.19 8.05
CA LEU A 170 -6.27 3.09 8.94
C LEU A 170 -7.80 2.91 9.02
N GLN A 171 -8.54 4.01 9.14
CA GLN A 171 -10.00 4.00 9.18
C GLN A 171 -10.62 3.54 7.86
N ALA A 172 -10.09 3.99 6.72
CA ALA A 172 -10.53 3.53 5.40
C ALA A 172 -10.26 2.02 5.22
N GLY A 173 -9.07 1.54 5.60
CA GLY A 173 -8.73 0.12 5.56
C GLY A 173 -9.60 -0.73 6.50
N GLN A 174 -9.92 -0.23 7.69
CA GLN A 174 -10.85 -0.88 8.61
C GLN A 174 -12.23 -1.09 7.97
N ARG A 175 -12.74 -0.09 7.23
CA ARG A 175 -14.02 -0.19 6.51
C ARG A 175 -13.96 -1.24 5.40
N CYS A 176 -12.86 -1.33 4.66
CA CYS A 176 -12.63 -2.39 3.66
C CYS A 176 -12.72 -3.77 4.32
N PHE A 177 -11.97 -3.98 5.40
CA PHE A 177 -11.95 -5.29 6.06
C PHE A 177 -13.28 -5.64 6.74
N ALA A 178 -14.01 -4.66 7.28
CA ALA A 178 -15.37 -4.87 7.77
C ALA A 178 -16.30 -5.34 6.65
N ARG A 179 -16.22 -4.72 5.47
CA ARG A 179 -16.98 -5.12 4.28
C ARG A 179 -16.62 -6.53 3.81
N TYR A 180 -15.33 -6.88 3.81
CA TYR A 180 -14.86 -8.20 3.40
C TYR A 180 -15.33 -9.29 4.37
N ARG A 181 -15.21 -9.06 5.67
CA ARG A 181 -15.73 -9.96 6.72
C ARG A 181 -17.22 -10.22 6.55
N GLN A 182 -18.01 -9.16 6.32
CA GLN A 182 -19.44 -9.29 6.07
C GLN A 182 -19.73 -10.12 4.81
N HIS A 183 -19.00 -9.92 3.72
CA HIS A 183 -19.18 -10.70 2.48
C HIS A 183 -18.83 -12.18 2.67
N LEU A 184 -17.76 -12.46 3.41
CA LEU A 184 -17.24 -13.81 3.61
C LEU A 184 -17.90 -14.56 4.78
N GLY A 185 -18.78 -13.91 5.53
CA GLY A 185 -19.44 -14.51 6.69
C GLY A 185 -18.49 -14.80 7.86
N VAL A 186 -17.40 -14.03 8.00
CA VAL A 186 -16.41 -14.21 9.09
C VAL A 186 -16.67 -13.15 10.16
N SER A 187 -17.12 -13.57 11.35
CA SER A 187 -17.33 -12.69 12.51
C SER A 187 -16.01 -12.14 13.05
N SER A 188 -16.08 -10.95 13.65
CA SER A 188 -15.00 -10.31 14.41
C SER A 188 -14.75 -10.99 15.75
#